data_AF-A0A937DMJ3-F1
#
_entry.id   AF-A0A937DMJ3-F1
#
_cell.length_a   1.000
_cell.length_b   1.000
_cell.length_c   1.000
_cell.angle_alpha   90.00
_cell.angle_beta   90.00
_cell.angle_gamma   90.00
#
_symmetry.space_group_name_H-M   'P 1'
#
loop_
_entity.id
_entity.type
_entity.pdbx_description
1 polymer ?
#
loop_
_entity_poly.entity_id
_entity_poly.type
_entity_poly.pdbx_seq_one_letter_code
_entity_poly.pdbx_strand_id
1 'polypeptide(L)'
;MKVMTMAEMAMNGESPEILFWVGCAGSFDQRAQKITKALASILDKVGMRYAILGKEEACTGDPARRAGNEFLFQMMAYQNIQVLNGYGIKKIVTTCPHCFNTLKNEYPELGGNYEVIHHTTLLQQLIDEGRIQLKEGGTFKGKKISFHDSCYLGRANNIYEAPRKVLEALDAELVEMKRCRSKGLCCGAGGAQMFKEDEPGNQRINFE
;
A
#
# COMPACT_ATOMS: atom_id res chain seq x y z
N MET A 1 -0.65 -7.49 20.00
CA MET A 1 0.37 -7.13 18.99
C MET A 1 1.03 -5.84 19.45
N LYS A 2 2.34 -5.88 19.70
CA LYS A 2 3.15 -4.69 19.99
C LYS A 2 4.03 -4.48 18.77
N VAL A 3 3.75 -3.45 17.98
CA VAL A 3 4.55 -3.10 16.80
C VAL A 3 5.60 -2.09 17.23
N MET A 4 6.87 -2.37 16.98
CA MET A 4 7.95 -1.44 17.29
C MET A 4 8.02 -0.31 16.26
N THR A 5 8.36 0.88 16.74
CA THR A 5 8.75 2.01 15.92
C THR A 5 10.23 1.91 15.52
N MET A 6 10.62 2.61 14.45
CA MET A 6 12.03 2.75 14.07
C MET A 6 12.87 3.38 15.19
N ALA A 7 12.33 4.38 15.88
CA ALA A 7 12.98 4.99 17.04
C ALA A 7 13.30 3.97 18.14
N GLU A 8 12.32 3.13 18.51
CA GLU A 8 12.51 2.08 19.51
C GLU A 8 13.53 1.03 19.07
N MET A 9 13.50 0.59 17.80
CA MET A 9 14.50 -0.36 17.29
C MET A 9 15.91 0.25 17.27
N ALA A 10 16.04 1.49 16.83
CA ALA A 10 17.33 2.20 16.80
C ALA A 10 17.92 2.38 18.20
N MET A 11 17.10 2.71 19.20
CA MET A 11 17.53 2.78 20.60
C MET A 11 18.06 1.45 21.14
N ASN A 12 17.53 0.33 20.64
CA ASN A 12 17.98 -1.02 21.00
C ASN A 12 19.17 -1.51 20.15
N GLY A 13 19.67 -0.71 19.22
CA GLY A 13 20.71 -1.14 18.26
C GLY A 13 20.21 -2.17 17.24
N GLU A 14 18.90 -2.25 17.03
CA GLU A 14 18.26 -3.17 16.09
C GLU A 14 17.86 -2.46 14.79
N SER A 15 17.60 -3.23 13.74
CA SER A 15 17.09 -2.71 12.46
C SER A 15 16.07 -3.69 11.88
N PRO A 16 14.98 -3.23 11.25
CA PRO A 16 14.01 -4.15 10.67
C PRO A 16 14.54 -4.81 9.39
N GLU A 17 13.95 -5.95 9.02
CA GLU A 17 14.06 -6.50 7.66
C GLU A 17 13.31 -5.61 6.65
N ILE A 18 12.16 -5.06 7.08
CA ILE A 18 11.31 -4.22 6.24
C ILE A 18 10.63 -3.12 7.07
N LEU A 19 10.59 -1.90 6.53
CA LEU A 19 9.72 -0.86 7.07
C LEU A 19 8.30 -1.06 6.56
N PHE A 20 7.32 -1.15 7.44
CA PHE A 20 5.91 -1.05 7.07
C PHE A 20 5.49 0.42 7.06
N TRP A 21 5.34 0.98 5.86
CA TRP A 21 4.77 2.32 5.64
C TRP A 21 3.25 2.28 5.78
N VAL A 22 2.73 2.83 6.88
CA VAL A 22 1.32 2.75 7.26
C VAL A 22 0.46 3.70 6.42
N GLY A 23 1.00 4.87 6.11
CA GLY A 23 0.34 5.95 5.40
C GLY A 23 -0.74 6.64 6.22
N CYS A 24 -1.26 7.74 5.67
CA CYS A 24 -2.30 8.56 6.30
C CYS A 24 -3.62 7.79 6.47
N ALA A 25 -4.10 7.10 5.42
CA ALA A 25 -5.33 6.31 5.51
C ALA A 25 -5.20 5.19 6.55
N GLY A 26 -4.10 4.43 6.52
CA GLY A 26 -3.84 3.35 7.48
C GLY A 26 -3.74 3.82 8.93
N SER A 27 -3.43 5.11 9.15
CA SER A 27 -3.32 5.75 10.46
C SER A 27 -4.64 6.37 10.94
N PHE A 28 -5.43 6.97 10.06
CA PHE A 28 -6.58 7.81 10.45
C PHE A 28 -7.96 7.30 9.99
N ASP A 29 -8.04 6.56 8.88
CA ASP A 29 -9.32 6.01 8.40
C ASP A 29 -9.64 4.67 9.08
N GLN A 30 -10.83 4.55 9.69
CA GLN A 30 -11.21 3.37 10.47
C GLN A 30 -11.25 2.09 9.64
N ARG A 31 -11.59 2.18 8.35
CA ARG A 31 -11.62 1.02 7.46
C ARG A 31 -10.20 0.59 7.09
N ALA A 32 -9.34 1.53 6.74
CA ALA A 32 -7.94 1.28 6.42
C ALA A 32 -7.12 0.80 7.63
N GLN A 33 -7.42 1.29 8.85
CA GLN A 33 -6.81 0.78 10.08
C GLN A 33 -7.03 -0.73 10.26
N LYS A 34 -8.18 -1.28 9.83
CA LYS A 34 -8.41 -2.74 9.85
C LYS A 34 -7.46 -3.47 8.92
N ILE A 35 -7.18 -2.89 7.74
CA ILE A 35 -6.22 -3.44 6.76
C ILE A 35 -4.80 -3.37 7.33
N THR A 36 -4.40 -2.24 7.92
CA THR A 36 -3.10 -2.07 8.59
C THR A 36 -2.88 -3.13 9.67
N LYS A 37 -3.85 -3.31 10.57
CA LYS A 37 -3.79 -4.31 11.64
C LYS A 37 -3.75 -5.73 11.10
N ALA A 38 -4.47 -6.02 10.02
CA ALA A 38 -4.47 -7.32 9.37
C ALA A 38 -3.10 -7.65 8.75
N LEU A 39 -2.49 -6.72 8.02
CA LEU A 39 -1.15 -6.94 7.48
C LEU A 39 -0.12 -7.14 8.60
N ALA A 40 -0.11 -6.27 9.60
CA ALA A 40 0.76 -6.40 10.78
C ALA A 40 0.61 -7.77 11.46
N SER A 41 -0.63 -8.26 11.63
CA SER A 41 -0.89 -9.59 12.18
C SER A 41 -0.36 -10.74 11.30
N ILE A 42 -0.34 -10.57 9.97
CA ILE A 42 0.24 -11.54 9.06
C ILE A 42 1.77 -11.51 9.19
N LEU A 43 2.39 -10.33 9.21
CA LEU A 43 3.83 -10.16 9.37
C LEU A 43 4.33 -10.79 10.69
N ASP A 44 3.63 -10.56 11.80
CA ASP A 44 3.89 -11.20 13.09
C ASP A 44 3.85 -12.74 12.98
N LYS A 45 2.81 -13.28 12.34
CA LYS A 45 2.61 -14.73 12.22
C LYS A 45 3.68 -15.43 11.38
N VAL A 46 4.19 -14.76 10.35
CA VAL A 46 5.28 -15.30 9.52
C VAL A 46 6.67 -15.01 10.10
N GLY A 47 6.73 -14.40 11.29
CA GLY A 47 7.97 -14.06 11.99
C GLY A 47 8.81 -13.00 11.26
N MET A 48 8.19 -12.14 10.44
CA MET A 48 8.91 -11.09 9.74
C MET A 48 9.27 -9.98 10.72
N ARG A 49 10.55 -9.55 10.72
CA ARG A 49 11.00 -8.46 11.58
C ARG A 49 10.73 -7.13 10.90
N TYR A 50 9.68 -6.43 11.32
CA TYR A 50 9.30 -5.14 10.74
C TYR A 50 9.12 -4.05 11.80
N ALA A 51 9.17 -2.80 11.36
CA ALA A 51 8.85 -1.63 12.17
C ALA A 51 8.03 -0.61 11.38
N ILE A 52 7.47 0.35 12.09
CA ILE A 52 6.77 1.51 11.52
C ILE A 52 7.51 2.80 11.91
N LEU A 53 7.27 3.91 11.21
CA LEU A 53 7.81 5.21 11.62
C LEU A 53 7.03 5.85 12.78
N GLY A 54 5.81 5.39 13.05
CA GLY A 54 4.99 5.93 14.13
C GLY A 54 4.70 7.42 13.93
N LYS A 55 5.05 8.25 14.91
CA LYS A 55 4.83 9.71 14.84
C LYS A 55 5.75 10.42 13.84
N GLU A 56 6.81 9.77 13.39
CA GLU A 56 7.75 10.32 12.40
C GLU A 56 7.28 10.10 10.96
N GLU A 57 6.19 9.34 10.76
CA GLU A 57 5.60 9.14 9.43
C GLU A 57 4.73 10.34 9.03
N ALA A 58 5.10 11.02 7.95
CA ALA A 58 4.22 12.01 7.32
C ALA A 58 3.52 11.41 6.09
N CYS A 59 2.52 12.12 5.56
CA CYS A 59 1.92 11.76 4.28
C CYS A 59 2.98 11.71 3.18
N THR A 60 2.84 10.83 2.19
CA THR A 60 3.78 10.75 1.06
C THR A 60 3.81 12.00 0.20
N GLY A 61 2.80 12.87 0.33
CA GLY A 61 2.62 14.08 -0.47
C GLY A 61 1.79 13.87 -1.74
N ASP A 62 1.33 12.64 -2.03
CA ASP A 62 0.56 12.32 -3.24
C ASP A 62 -0.66 13.25 -3.44
N PRO A 63 -1.56 13.47 -2.45
CA PRO A 63 -2.69 14.37 -2.65
C PRO A 63 -2.29 15.81 -2.98
N ALA A 64 -1.24 16.33 -2.32
CA ALA A 64 -0.73 17.67 -2.57
C ALA A 64 -0.22 17.78 -4.02
N ARG A 65 0.57 16.80 -4.46
CA ARG A 65 1.07 16.73 -5.83
C ARG A 65 -0.06 16.68 -6.85
N ARG A 66 -1.05 15.82 -6.64
CA ARG A 66 -2.20 15.67 -7.56
C ARG A 66 -3.12 16.90 -7.58
N ALA A 67 -3.16 17.67 -6.49
CA ALA A 67 -3.83 18.96 -6.45
C ALA A 67 -3.02 20.09 -7.12
N GLY A 68 -1.82 19.82 -7.64
CA GLY A 68 -0.95 20.80 -8.28
C GLY A 68 -0.03 21.57 -7.32
N ASN A 69 0.01 21.21 -6.04
CA ASN A 69 0.88 21.84 -5.05
C ASN A 69 2.24 21.11 -4.97
N GLU A 70 3.07 21.32 -5.98
CA GLU A 70 4.38 20.66 -6.10
C GLU A 70 5.34 21.06 -4.96
N PHE A 71 5.30 22.33 -4.51
CA PHE A 71 6.13 22.79 -3.39
C PHE A 71 5.84 22.02 -2.10
N LEU A 72 4.56 21.85 -1.77
CA LEU A 72 4.15 21.08 -0.59
C LEU A 72 4.51 19.60 -0.72
N PHE A 73 4.34 19.02 -1.91
CA PHE A 73 4.77 17.65 -2.20
C PHE A 73 6.27 17.49 -1.93
N GLN A 74 7.11 18.35 -2.51
CA GLN A 74 8.56 18.28 -2.34
C GLN A 74 8.97 18.43 -0.87
N MET A 75 8.38 19.38 -0.14
CA MET A 75 8.65 19.57 1.29
C MET A 75 8.34 18.31 2.10
N MET A 76 7.16 17.71 1.90
CA MET A 76 6.77 16.47 2.57
C MET A 76 7.68 15.29 2.18
N ALA A 77 8.00 15.17 0.90
CA ALA A 77 8.86 14.11 0.39
C ALA A 77 10.28 14.22 0.95
N TYR A 78 10.88 15.42 0.98
CA TYR A 78 12.20 15.63 1.58
C TYR A 78 12.23 15.28 3.06
N GLN A 79 11.21 15.68 3.82
CA GLN A 79 11.10 15.33 5.24
C GLN A 79 11.07 13.80 5.43
N ASN A 80 10.25 13.09 4.66
CA ASN A 80 10.17 11.64 4.73
C ASN A 80 11.49 10.98 4.31
N ILE A 81 12.13 11.46 3.24
CA ILE A 81 13.41 10.95 2.74
C ILE A 81 14.50 11.13 3.80
N GLN A 82 14.55 12.28 4.48
CA GLN A 82 15.51 12.52 5.56
C GLN A 82 15.34 11.53 6.70
N VAL A 83 14.10 11.28 7.14
CA VAL A 83 13.80 10.29 8.20
C VAL A 83 14.19 8.88 7.76
N LEU A 84 13.74 8.45 6.57
CA LEU A 84 14.02 7.13 6.01
C LEU A 84 15.53 6.89 5.84
N ASN A 85 16.26 7.88 5.32
CA ASN A 85 17.71 7.80 5.16
C ASN A 85 18.44 7.84 6.51
N GLY A 86 17.96 8.63 7.47
CA GLY A 86 18.51 8.69 8.83
C GLY A 86 18.44 7.34 9.54
N TYR A 87 17.38 6.58 9.30
CA TYR A 87 17.23 5.21 9.77
C TYR A 87 17.89 4.14 8.88
N GLY A 88 18.51 4.53 7.76
CA GLY A 88 19.16 3.61 6.83
C GLY A 88 18.19 2.65 6.13
N ILE A 89 16.90 3.02 6.00
CA ILE A 89 15.87 2.17 5.41
C ILE A 89 16.20 1.84 3.95
N LYS A 90 16.08 0.56 3.59
CA LYS A 90 16.29 0.06 2.22
C LYS A 90 15.05 -0.55 1.61
N LYS A 91 14.26 -1.29 2.39
CA LYS A 91 13.06 -2.00 1.95
C LYS A 91 11.83 -1.48 2.67
N ILE A 92 10.78 -1.18 1.90
CA ILE A 92 9.51 -0.64 2.40
C ILE A 92 8.37 -1.50 1.86
N VAL A 93 7.43 -1.90 2.73
CA VAL A 93 6.11 -2.43 2.33
C VAL A 93 5.02 -1.42 2.62
N THR A 94 4.03 -1.31 1.74
CA THR A 94 2.81 -0.54 2.01
C THR A 94 1.55 -1.20 1.50
N THR A 95 0.42 -0.93 2.15
CA THR A 95 -0.91 -1.40 1.74
C THR A 95 -1.60 -0.47 0.74
N CYS A 96 -1.08 0.75 0.58
CA CYS A 96 -1.71 1.79 -0.21
C CYS A 96 -1.05 1.89 -1.61
N PRO A 97 -1.81 1.69 -2.71
CA PRO A 97 -1.27 1.85 -4.06
C PRO A 97 -0.75 3.27 -4.37
N HIS A 98 -1.32 4.30 -3.74
CA HIS A 98 -0.84 5.69 -3.89
C HIS A 98 0.53 5.88 -3.25
N CYS A 99 0.67 5.47 -1.97
CA CYS A 99 1.96 5.53 -1.29
C CYS A 99 3.01 4.69 -2.02
N PHE A 100 2.63 3.49 -2.48
CA PHE A 100 3.49 2.63 -3.29
C PHE A 100 4.02 3.35 -4.53
N ASN A 101 3.13 3.97 -5.32
CA ASN A 101 3.53 4.68 -6.52
C ASN A 101 4.46 5.86 -6.23
N THR A 102 4.12 6.69 -5.23
CA THR A 102 4.90 7.88 -4.91
C THR A 102 6.28 7.54 -4.35
N LEU A 103 6.36 6.60 -3.40
CA LEU A 103 7.63 6.16 -2.84
C LEU A 103 8.52 5.49 -3.91
N LYS A 104 7.94 4.70 -4.82
CA LYS A 104 8.70 3.94 -5.81
C LYS A 104 9.15 4.78 -6.99
N ASN A 105 8.25 5.61 -7.54
CA ASN A 105 8.44 6.23 -8.84
C ASN A 105 8.76 7.73 -8.76
N GLU A 106 8.42 8.41 -7.65
CA GLU A 106 8.52 9.87 -7.54
C GLU A 106 9.60 10.31 -6.54
N TYR A 107 9.78 9.59 -5.43
CA TYR A 107 10.86 9.88 -4.47
C TYR A 107 12.28 9.76 -5.05
N PRO A 108 12.57 8.88 -6.04
CA PRO A 108 13.89 8.83 -6.65
C PRO A 108 14.35 10.16 -7.27
N GLU A 109 13.44 10.95 -7.84
CA GLU A 109 13.75 12.29 -8.40
C GLU A 109 14.24 13.27 -7.33
N LEU A 110 13.90 13.00 -6.06
CA LEU A 110 14.27 13.81 -4.89
C LEU A 110 15.39 13.16 -4.04
N GLY A 111 15.99 12.07 -4.54
CA GLY A 111 17.08 11.35 -3.88
C GLY A 111 16.65 10.24 -2.92
N GLY A 112 15.36 9.93 -2.82
CA GLY A 112 14.83 8.83 -2.00
C GLY A 112 14.73 7.53 -2.79
N ASN A 113 15.73 6.64 -2.65
CA ASN A 113 15.80 5.39 -3.38
C ASN A 113 15.59 4.19 -2.46
N TYR A 114 14.46 3.50 -2.61
CA TYR A 114 14.07 2.36 -1.77
C TYR A 114 13.51 1.22 -2.62
N GLU A 115 13.69 -0.02 -2.15
CA GLU A 115 12.93 -1.15 -2.65
C GLU A 115 11.51 -1.09 -2.05
N VAL A 116 10.54 -0.62 -2.84
CA VAL A 116 9.15 -0.46 -2.40
C VAL A 116 8.32 -1.62 -2.92
N ILE A 117 7.65 -2.32 -2.01
CA ILE A 117 6.82 -3.50 -2.28
C ILE A 117 5.38 -3.19 -1.88
N HIS A 118 4.43 -3.46 -2.77
CA HIS A 118 3.01 -3.42 -2.40
C HIS A 118 2.63 -4.71 -1.66
N HIS A 119 1.80 -4.62 -0.62
CA HIS A 119 1.45 -5.75 0.22
C HIS A 119 0.94 -6.98 -0.54
N THR A 120 0.22 -6.82 -1.66
CA THR A 120 -0.24 -7.96 -2.47
C THR A 120 0.91 -8.75 -3.06
N THR A 121 1.97 -8.08 -3.50
CA THR A 121 3.18 -8.71 -4.03
C THR A 121 3.95 -9.41 -2.91
N LEU A 122 4.05 -8.78 -1.74
CA LEU A 122 4.66 -9.42 -0.57
C LEU A 122 3.89 -10.68 -0.15
N LEU A 123 2.56 -10.59 -0.07
CA LEU A 123 1.72 -11.72 0.31
C LEU A 123 1.82 -12.86 -0.70
N GLN A 124 1.81 -12.55 -2.00
CA GLN A 124 2.05 -13.56 -3.03
C GLN A 124 3.39 -14.26 -2.82
N GLN A 125 4.47 -13.50 -2.65
CA GLN A 125 5.80 -14.06 -2.41
C GLN A 125 5.82 -14.96 -1.16
N LEU A 126 5.24 -14.52 -0.05
CA LEU A 126 5.19 -15.31 1.19
C LEU A 126 4.35 -16.59 1.05
N ILE A 127 3.33 -16.60 0.21
CA ILE A 127 2.56 -17.80 -0.14
C ILE A 127 3.42 -18.74 -1.00
N ASP A 128 4.06 -18.22 -2.05
CA ASP A 128 4.89 -18.99 -2.97
C ASP A 128 6.11 -19.63 -2.25
N GLU A 129 6.68 -18.94 -1.26
CA GLU A 129 7.75 -19.43 -0.38
C GLU A 129 7.26 -20.45 0.68
N GLY A 130 5.94 -20.69 0.78
CA GLY A 130 5.34 -21.57 1.78
C GLY A 130 5.37 -21.02 3.21
N ARG A 131 5.72 -19.74 3.40
CA ARG A 131 5.69 -19.05 4.72
C ARG A 131 4.27 -18.73 5.17
N ILE A 132 3.38 -18.47 4.22
CA ILE A 132 1.92 -18.40 4.46
C ILE A 132 1.30 -19.68 3.93
N GLN A 133 0.79 -20.49 4.85
CA GLN A 133 0.01 -21.69 4.52
C GLN A 133 -1.45 -21.44 4.87
N LEU A 134 -2.30 -21.51 3.87
CA LEU A 134 -3.74 -21.34 4.05
C LEU A 134 -4.34 -22.65 4.55
N LYS A 135 -5.23 -22.57 5.54
CA LYS A 135 -5.94 -23.74 6.05
C LYS A 135 -7.02 -24.12 5.05
N GLU A 136 -7.12 -25.41 4.72
CA GLU A 136 -8.20 -25.94 3.90
C GLU A 136 -9.57 -25.60 4.51
N GLY A 137 -10.56 -25.30 3.66
CA GLY A 137 -11.92 -25.03 4.13
C GLY A 137 -12.10 -23.65 4.76
N GLY A 138 -11.26 -22.67 4.39
CA GLY A 138 -11.36 -21.30 4.87
C GLY A 138 -12.71 -20.62 4.56
N THR A 139 -12.98 -19.51 5.24
CA THR A 139 -14.24 -18.73 5.18
C THR A 139 -14.66 -18.27 3.77
N PHE A 140 -13.73 -18.31 2.81
CA PHE A 140 -13.94 -17.88 1.42
C PHE A 140 -14.07 -19.03 0.42
N LYS A 141 -13.96 -20.30 0.86
CA LYS A 141 -14.09 -21.45 -0.02
C LYS A 141 -15.42 -21.44 -0.77
N GLY A 142 -15.34 -21.46 -2.10
CA GLY A 142 -16.51 -21.44 -2.99
C GLY A 142 -17.29 -20.13 -3.01
N LYS A 143 -16.81 -19.07 -2.34
CA LYS A 143 -17.40 -17.74 -2.46
C LYS A 143 -16.89 -17.05 -3.71
N LYS A 144 -17.80 -16.34 -4.39
CA LYS A 144 -17.45 -15.48 -5.51
C LYS A 144 -16.82 -14.18 -4.99
N ILE A 145 -15.64 -13.85 -5.51
CA ILE A 145 -14.94 -12.60 -5.24
C ILE A 145 -14.68 -11.91 -6.57
N SER A 146 -14.95 -10.60 -6.64
CA SER A 146 -14.52 -9.75 -7.74
C SER A 146 -13.47 -8.76 -7.24
N PHE A 147 -12.45 -8.53 -8.07
CA PHE A 147 -11.35 -7.64 -7.73
C PHE A 147 -11.42 -6.34 -8.53
N HIS A 148 -11.35 -5.21 -7.81
CA HIS A 148 -11.27 -3.89 -8.43
C HIS A 148 -9.82 -3.47 -8.59
N ASP A 149 -9.35 -3.39 -9.83
CA ASP A 149 -7.97 -3.05 -10.15
C ASP A 149 -7.64 -1.57 -9.82
N SER A 150 -6.66 -1.37 -8.96
CA SER A 150 -6.11 -0.04 -8.68
C SER A 150 -5.39 0.53 -9.90
N CYS A 151 -5.64 1.81 -10.21
CA CYS A 151 -4.90 2.55 -11.25
C CYS A 151 -3.39 2.53 -11.00
N TYR A 152 -2.95 2.77 -9.76
CA TYR A 152 -1.54 2.87 -9.42
C TYR A 152 -0.85 1.52 -9.36
N LEU A 153 -1.54 0.46 -8.92
CA LEU A 153 -0.96 -0.88 -8.93
C LEU A 153 -0.90 -1.43 -10.36
N GLY A 154 -2.01 -1.32 -11.10
CA GLY A 154 -2.16 -1.81 -12.46
C GLY A 154 -1.56 -0.88 -13.51
N ARG A 155 -2.27 0.17 -13.91
CA ARG A 155 -1.87 1.01 -15.06
C ARG A 155 -0.51 1.69 -14.90
N ALA A 156 -0.15 2.10 -13.68
CA ALA A 156 1.12 2.79 -13.46
C ALA A 156 2.31 1.84 -13.18
N ASN A 157 2.05 0.63 -12.67
CA ASN A 157 3.13 -0.27 -12.20
C ASN A 157 3.05 -1.69 -12.76
N ASN A 158 2.08 -1.99 -13.63
CA ASN A 158 1.85 -3.28 -14.29
C ASN A 158 1.68 -4.48 -13.33
N ILE A 159 1.22 -4.24 -12.10
CA ILE A 159 0.96 -5.29 -11.12
C ILE A 159 -0.54 -5.65 -11.15
N TYR A 160 -0.85 -6.72 -11.86
CA TYR A 160 -2.21 -7.27 -11.98
C TYR A 160 -2.36 -8.66 -11.34
N GLU A 161 -1.33 -9.51 -11.45
CA GLU A 161 -1.44 -10.91 -11.03
C GLU A 161 -1.30 -11.10 -9.51
N ALA A 162 -0.43 -10.34 -8.85
CA ALA A 162 -0.19 -10.49 -7.42
C ALA A 162 -1.47 -10.49 -6.55
N PRO A 163 -2.39 -9.50 -6.66
CA PRO A 163 -3.63 -9.54 -5.90
C PRO A 163 -4.51 -10.75 -6.26
N ARG A 164 -4.51 -11.19 -7.52
CA ARG A 164 -5.32 -12.32 -7.99
C ARG A 164 -4.80 -13.63 -7.42
N LYS A 165 -3.48 -13.84 -7.46
CA LYS A 165 -2.82 -15.04 -6.89
C LYS A 165 -3.09 -15.17 -5.39
N VAL A 166 -3.05 -14.06 -4.65
CA VAL A 166 -3.41 -14.04 -3.23
C VAL A 166 -4.87 -14.42 -3.00
N LEU A 167 -5.80 -13.95 -3.85
CA LEU A 167 -7.23 -14.27 -3.73
C LEU A 167 -7.54 -15.72 -4.13
N GLU A 168 -6.93 -16.23 -5.21
CA GLU A 168 -7.05 -17.60 -5.68
C GLU A 168 -6.62 -18.61 -4.61
N ALA A 169 -5.56 -18.28 -3.86
CA ALA A 169 -5.07 -19.12 -2.78
C ALA A 169 -6.11 -19.34 -1.66
N LEU A 170 -7.12 -18.46 -1.53
CA LEU A 170 -8.17 -18.56 -0.51
C LEU A 170 -9.31 -19.56 -0.85
N ASP A 171 -9.13 -20.44 -1.85
CA ASP A 171 -10.16 -21.32 -2.41
C ASP A 171 -11.42 -20.57 -2.91
N ALA A 172 -11.28 -19.29 -3.25
CA ALA A 172 -12.37 -18.46 -3.73
C ALA A 172 -12.55 -18.59 -5.25
N GLU A 173 -13.78 -18.43 -5.73
CA GLU A 173 -14.05 -18.28 -7.17
C GLU A 173 -13.82 -16.81 -7.56
N LEU A 174 -12.65 -16.52 -8.16
CA LEU A 174 -12.35 -15.18 -8.66
C LEU A 174 -13.13 -14.93 -9.96
N VAL A 175 -14.09 -14.01 -9.90
CA VAL A 175 -14.92 -13.60 -11.04
C VAL A 175 -14.55 -12.17 -11.43
N GLU A 176 -13.99 -12.02 -12.63
CA GLU A 176 -13.63 -10.70 -13.16
C GLU A 176 -14.87 -9.87 -13.50
N MET A 177 -14.78 -8.56 -13.21
CA MET A 177 -15.76 -7.61 -13.69
C MET A 177 -15.56 -7.36 -15.19
N LYS A 178 -16.62 -6.90 -15.88
CA LYS A 178 -16.56 -6.49 -17.30
C LYS A 178 -15.41 -5.52 -17.58
N ARG A 179 -15.16 -4.60 -16.64
CA ARG A 179 -14.03 -3.66 -16.65
C ARG A 179 -12.99 -4.09 -15.62
N CYS A 180 -11.95 -4.79 -16.07
CA CYS A 180 -10.84 -5.26 -15.26
C CYS A 180 -9.49 -4.87 -15.89
N ARG A 181 -8.41 -5.07 -15.13
CA ARG A 181 -7.01 -4.85 -15.52
C ARG A 181 -6.79 -3.43 -16.04
N SER A 182 -6.17 -3.26 -17.20
CA SER A 182 -5.94 -1.94 -17.82
C SER A 182 -7.23 -1.17 -18.10
N LYS A 183 -8.35 -1.88 -18.30
CA LYS A 183 -9.69 -1.32 -18.54
C LYS A 183 -10.52 -1.12 -17.26
N GLY A 184 -9.94 -1.31 -16.07
CA GLY A 184 -10.61 -1.10 -14.79
C GLY A 184 -11.18 0.32 -14.66
N LEU A 185 -12.43 0.42 -14.21
CA LEU A 185 -13.11 1.70 -13.98
C LEU A 185 -12.40 2.49 -12.87
N CYS A 186 -12.31 3.82 -13.00
CA CYS A 186 -11.75 4.65 -11.95
C CYS A 186 -12.69 4.66 -10.72
N CYS A 187 -12.16 4.47 -9.52
CA CYS A 187 -12.95 4.57 -8.28
C CYS A 187 -13.36 6.01 -7.94
N GLY A 188 -12.78 7.01 -8.61
CA GLY A 188 -13.09 8.44 -8.43
C GLY A 188 -12.28 9.14 -7.34
N ALA A 189 -11.46 8.44 -6.55
CA ALA A 189 -10.72 9.06 -5.44
C ALA A 189 -9.38 9.72 -5.86
N GLY A 190 -8.75 9.23 -6.93
CA GLY A 190 -7.43 9.69 -7.37
C GLY A 190 -7.44 11.10 -7.96
N GLY A 191 -6.27 11.68 -8.22
CA GLY A 191 -6.20 13.04 -8.77
C GLY A 191 -6.66 14.12 -7.79
N ALA A 192 -6.52 13.87 -6.48
CA ALA A 192 -7.05 14.70 -5.38
C ALA A 192 -8.58 14.87 -5.36
N GLN A 193 -9.33 14.15 -6.21
CA GLN A 193 -10.79 14.24 -6.31
C GLN A 193 -11.51 13.92 -4.99
N MET A 194 -10.93 13.07 -4.14
CA MET A 194 -11.47 12.79 -2.79
C MET A 194 -11.52 14.05 -1.88
N PHE A 195 -10.72 15.07 -2.16
CA PHE A 195 -10.56 16.24 -1.30
C PHE A 195 -11.13 17.54 -1.89
N LYS A 196 -11.87 17.44 -3.00
CA LYS A 196 -12.51 18.57 -3.66
C LYS A 196 -13.90 18.17 -4.15
N GLU A 197 -14.71 19.18 -4.45
CA GLU A 197 -15.99 18.96 -5.12
C GLU A 197 -15.76 18.39 -6.53
N ASP A 198 -16.75 17.63 -7.00
CA ASP A 198 -16.70 17.08 -8.36
C ASP A 198 -16.60 18.21 -9.39
N GLU A 199 -15.82 17.96 -10.44
CA GLU A 199 -15.76 18.85 -11.59
C GLU A 199 -17.13 18.93 -12.29
N PRO A 200 -17.48 20.06 -12.93
CA PRO A 200 -18.72 20.19 -13.69
C PRO A 200 -18.89 19.08 -14.72
N GLY A 201 -20.01 18.37 -14.66
CA GLY A 201 -20.33 17.27 -15.56
C GLY A 201 -21.70 16.67 -15.27
N ASN A 202 -22.21 15.87 -16.21
CA ASN A 202 -23.53 15.23 -16.08
C ASN A 202 -23.47 13.91 -15.32
N GLN A 203 -22.27 13.37 -15.06
CA GLN A 203 -22.07 12.08 -14.41
C GLN A 203 -20.69 12.04 -13.74
N ARG A 204 -20.62 11.44 -12.55
CA ARG A 204 -19.37 11.19 -11.83
C ARG A 204 -18.57 10.06 -12.50
N ILE A 205 -17.24 10.15 -12.44
CA ILE A 205 -16.33 9.21 -13.13
C ILE A 205 -16.43 7.75 -12.62
N ASN A 206 -16.92 7.55 -11.41
CA ASN A 206 -17.08 6.24 -10.77
C ASN A 206 -18.49 5.64 -10.92
N PHE A 207 -19.36 6.28 -11.72
CA PHE A 207 -20.67 5.75 -12.10
C PHE A 207 -20.63 5.31 -13.56
N GLU A 208 -21.20 4.15 -13.83
CA GLU A 208 -21.55 3.65 -15.18
C GLU A 208 -23.06 3.37 -15.24
#